data_AF-A0A2M7MXM6-F1
#
_entry.id   AF-A0A2M7MXM6-F1
#
_cell.length_a   1.000
_cell.length_b   1.000
_cell.length_c   1.000
_cell.angle_alpha   90.00
_cell.angle_beta   90.00
_cell.angle_gamma   90.00
#
_symmetry.space_group_name_H-M   'P 1'
#
loop_
_entity.id
_entity.type
_entity.pdbx_description
1 polymer ?
#
loop_
_entity_poly.entity_id
_entity_poly.type
_entity_poly.pdbx_seq_one_letter_code
_entity_poly.pdbx_strand_id
1 'polypeptide(L)' 'MNMIAIEDNLLERFHRLALETHRPETDIVQEALSIYLNNDAQYVEVLRQRMEAADRGEFASDQQVENLFATLGD' A
#
# COMPACT_ATOMS: atom_id res chain seq x y z
N MET A 1 23.38 7.81 11.65
CA MET A 1 21.99 8.22 11.98
C MET A 1 21.36 8.64 10.67
N ASN A 2 20.42 7.86 10.13
CA ASN A 2 19.73 8.21 8.89
C ASN A 2 18.63 9.21 9.24
N MET A 3 18.70 10.42 8.70
CA MET A 3 17.74 11.49 8.98
C MET A 3 16.69 11.49 7.86
N ILE A 4 15.44 11.25 8.22
CA ILE A 4 14.29 11.38 7.32
C ILE A 4 13.69 12.76 7.54
N ALA A 5 13.57 13.56 6.49
CA ALA A 5 12.85 14.83 6.57
C ALA A 5 11.34 14.55 6.56
N ILE A 6 10.64 15.08 7.56
CA ILE A 6 9.19 14.96 7.71
C ILE A 6 8.63 16.38 7.71
N GLU A 7 7.53 16.60 6.98
CA GLU A 7 6.83 17.88 6.96
C GLU A 7 6.33 18.23 8.38
N ASP A 8 6.48 19.50 8.78
CA ASP A 8 6.15 19.96 10.14
C ASP A 8 4.72 19.62 10.57
N ASN A 9 3.74 19.76 9.66
CA ASN A 9 2.34 19.41 9.95
C ASN A 9 2.15 17.92 10.24
N LEU A 10 2.81 17.06 9.46
CA LEU A 10 2.74 15.62 9.64
C LEU A 10 3.42 15.21 10.96
N LEU A 11 4.55 15.84 11.27
CA LEU A 11 5.28 15.62 12.51
C LEU A 11 4.45 16.02 13.73
N GLU A 12 3.75 17.17 13.68
CA GLU A 12 2.86 17.61 14.76
C GLU A 12 1.72 16.60 15.00
N ARG A 13 1.08 16.13 13.93
CA ARG A 13 0.01 15.11 14.01
C ARG A 13 0.52 13.80 14.59
N PHE A 14 1.75 13.41 14.23
CA PHE A 14 2.40 12.23 14.78
C PHE A 14 2.66 12.36 16.29
N HIS A 15 3.25 13.47 16.74
CA HIS A 15 3.48 13.71 18.17
C HIS A 15 2.17 13.71 18.97
N ARG A 16 1.12 14.33 18.43
CA ARG A 16 -0.21 14.33 19.05
C ARG A 16 -0.77 12.93 19.20
N LEU A 17 -0.67 12.11 18.16
CA LEU A 17 -1.12 10.71 18.21
C LEU A 17 -0.36 9.90 19.28
N ALA A 18 0.96 10.08 19.39
CA ALA A 18 1.77 9.42 20.41
C ALA A 18 1.31 9.79 21.82
N LEU A 19 1.06 11.08 22.06
CA LEU A 19 0.55 11.58 23.34
C LEU A 19 -0.84 11.03 23.67
N GLU A 20 -1.79 11.11 22.74
CA GLU A 20 -3.17 10.67 22.96
C GLU A 20 -3.25 9.15 23.20
N THR A 21 -2.46 8.37 22.48
CA THR A 21 -2.42 6.90 22.59
C THR A 21 -1.52 6.40 23.72
N HIS A 22 -0.74 7.29 24.35
CA HIS A 22 0.25 6.94 25.38
C HIS A 22 1.27 5.91 24.91
N ARG A 23 1.61 5.96 23.62
CA ARG A 23 2.56 5.03 23.00
C ARG A 23 3.89 5.73 22.71
N PRO A 24 5.02 5.02 22.80
CA PRO A 24 6.30 5.56 22.35
C PRO A 24 6.25 5.92 20.86
N GLU A 25 6.78 7.09 20.53
CA GLU A 25 6.94 7.56 19.14
C GLU A 25 7.65 6.53 18.25
N THR A 26 8.68 5.88 18.80
CA THR A 26 9.43 4.82 18.11
C THR A 26 8.55 3.67 17.69
N ASP A 27 7.61 3.26 18.54
CA ASP A 27 6.75 2.11 18.29
C ASP A 27 5.75 2.43 17.18
N ILE A 28 5.18 3.65 17.22
CA ILE A 28 4.28 4.14 16.18
C ILE A 28 5.01 4.24 14.84
N VAL A 29 6.22 4.79 14.80
CA VAL A 29 7.01 4.89 13.56
C VAL A 29 7.35 3.51 13.00
N GLN A 30 7.82 2.59 13.86
CA GLN A 30 8.15 1.22 13.43
C GLN A 30 6.93 0.49 12.89
N GLU A 31 5.79 0.60 13.58
CA GLU A 31 4.54 0.01 13.13
C GLU A 31 4.08 0.62 11.80
N ALA A 32 4.03 1.95 11.69
CA ALA A 32 3.61 2.65 10.49
C ALA A 32 4.48 2.30 9.28
N LEU A 33 5.81 2.27 9.45
CA LEU A 33 6.74 1.86 8.41
C LEU A 33 6.58 0.39 8.04
N SER A 34 6.40 -0.50 9.02
CA SER A 34 6.17 -1.93 8.78
C SER A 34 4.89 -2.16 7.96
N ILE A 35 3.78 -1.53 8.34
CA ILE A 35 2.51 -1.61 7.63
C ILE A 35 2.66 -1.07 6.20
N TYR A 36 3.24 0.11 6.05
CA TYR A 36 3.44 0.74 4.75
C TYR A 36 4.28 -0.15 3.82
N LEU A 37 5.44 -0.59 4.29
CA LEU A 37 6.36 -1.42 3.50
C LEU A 37 5.75 -2.78 3.15
N ASN A 38 5.03 -3.44 4.05
CA ASN A 38 4.40 -4.72 3.78
C ASN A 38 3.29 -4.60 2.72
N ASN A 39 2.44 -3.58 2.84
CA ASN A 39 1.35 -3.35 1.89
C ASN A 39 1.89 -2.99 0.50
N ASP A 40 2.85 -2.06 0.44
CA ASP A 40 3.40 -1.62 -0.84
C ASP A 40 4.26 -2.71 -1.50
N ALA A 41 5.02 -3.50 -0.74
CA ALA A 41 5.80 -4.61 -1.29
C ALA A 41 4.89 -5.66 -1.95
N GLN A 42 3.77 -6.01 -1.31
CA GLN A 42 2.78 -6.91 -1.90
C GLN A 42 2.17 -6.33 -3.18
N TYR A 43 1.82 -5.04 -3.17
CA TYR A 43 1.23 -4.39 -4.34
C TYR A 43 2.21 -4.31 -5.52
N VAL A 44 3.46 -3.93 -5.27
CA VAL A 44 4.53 -3.88 -6.28
C VAL A 44 4.75 -5.26 -6.89
N GLU A 45 4.78 -6.32 -6.08
CA GLU A 45 4.96 -7.68 -6.56
C GLU A 45 3.77 -8.14 -7.43
N VAL A 46 2.54 -7.84 -7.03
CA VAL A 46 1.34 -8.12 -7.85
C VAL A 46 1.39 -7.39 -9.19
N LEU A 47 1.77 -6.10 -9.19
CA LEU A 47 1.90 -5.34 -10.43
C LEU A 47 2.99 -5.92 -11.33
N ARG A 48 4.15 -6.27 -10.76
CA ARG A 48 5.25 -6.90 -11.49
C ARG A 48 4.78 -8.18 -12.19
N GLN A 49 4.11 -9.07 -11.46
CA GLN A 49 3.58 -10.32 -12.02
C GLN A 49 2.55 -10.08 -13.14
N ARG A 50 1.67 -9.09 -12.98
CA ARG A 50 0.66 -8.73 -13.99
C ARG A 50 1.29 -8.15 -15.25
N MET A 51 2.31 -7.31 -15.12
CA MET A 51 3.06 -6.79 -16.27
C MET A 51 3.77 -7.92 -17.01
N GLU A 52 4.42 -8.84 -16.29
CA GLU A 52 5.08 -10.00 -16.91
C GLU A 52 4.09 -10.92 -17.63
N ALA A 53 2.88 -11.11 -17.11
CA ALA A 53 1.82 -11.85 -17.78
C ALA A 53 1.36 -11.14 -19.07
N ALA A 54 1.14 -9.82 -19.01
CA ALA A 54 0.80 -9.01 -20.18
C ALA A 54 1.89 -9.05 -21.25
N ASP A 55 3.16 -8.99 -20.87
CA ASP A 55 4.31 -9.10 -21.80
C ASP A 55 4.34 -10.47 -22.51
N ARG A 56 3.82 -11.53 -21.88
CA ARG A 56 3.62 -12.85 -22.49
C ARG A 56 2.32 -12.99 -23.28
N GLY A 57 1.49 -11.95 -23.32
CA GLY A 57 0.18 -11.97 -23.99
C GLY A 57 -0.92 -12.67 -23.19
N GLU A 58 -0.71 -12.92 -21.90
CA GLU A 58 -1.69 -13.57 -21.00
C GLU A 58 -2.77 -12.57 -20.55
N PHE A 59 -3.61 -12.16 -21.49
CA PHE A 59 -4.79 -11.33 -21.22
C PHE A 59 -6.02 -12.20 -20.94
N ALA A 60 -7.02 -11.61 -20.28
CA ALA A 60 -8.33 -12.24 -20.15
C ALA A 60 -8.96 -12.43 -21.54
N SER A 61 -9.65 -13.55 -21.73
CA SER A 61 -10.45 -13.78 -22.93
C SER A 61 -11.73 -12.94 -22.93
N ASP A 62 -12.30 -12.71 -24.11
CA ASP A 62 -13.55 -11.97 -24.28
C ASP A 62 -14.66 -12.50 -23.35
N GLN A 63 -14.78 -13.83 -23.23
CA GLN A 63 -15.77 -14.46 -22.35
C GLN A 63 -15.53 -14.16 -20.86
N GLN A 64 -14.26 -14.09 -20.42
CA GLN A 64 -13.93 -13.72 -19.03
C GLN A 64 -14.29 -12.26 -18.75
N VAL A 65 -14.08 -11.38 -19.74
CA VAL A 65 -14.44 -9.97 -19.66
C VAL A 65 -15.97 -9.80 -19.60
N GLU A 66 -16.72 -10.47 -20.49
CA GLU A 66 -18.18 -10.45 -20.48
C GLU A 66 -18.77 -10.92 -19.15
N ASN A 67 -18.25 -12.03 -18.61
CA ASN A 67 -18.71 -12.57 -17.32
C ASN A 67 -18.44 -11.59 -16.16
N LEU A 68 -17.31 -10.88 -16.18
CA LEU A 68 -16.96 -9.88 -15.17
C LEU A 68 -17.94 -8.69 -15.20
N PHE A 69 -18.24 -8.17 -16.39
CA PHE A 69 -19.20 -7.07 -16.54
C PHE A 69 -20.62 -7.48 -16.12
N ALA A 70 -21.00 -8.74 -16.37
CA ALA A 70 -22.29 -9.27 -15.91
C ALA A 70 -22.38 -9.42 -14.37
N THR A 71 -21.25 -9.55 -13.66
CA THR A 71 -21.22 -9.67 -12.19
C THR A 71 -21.05 -8.34 -11.46
N LEU A 72 -20.45 -7.33 -12.09
CA LEU A 72 -20.21 -6.01 -11.50
C LEU A 72 -21.19 -4.93 -11.98
N GLY A 73 -22.06 -5.26 -12.93
CA GLY A 73 -22.95 -4.34 -13.64
C GLY A 73 -24.33 -4.09 -13.02
N ASP A 74 -24.54 -4.40 -11.74
CA ASP A 74 -25.72 -3.98 -10.96
C ASP A 74 -25.39 -2.80 -10.03
#